data_AF-A0A832K428-F1
#
_entry.id   AF-A0A832K428-F1
#
_cell.length_a   1.000
_cell.length_b   1.000
_cell.length_c   1.000
_cell.angle_alpha   90.00
_cell.angle_beta   90.00
_cell.angle_gamma   90.00
#
_symmetry.space_group_name_H-M   'P 1'
#
loop_
_entity.id
_entity.type
_entity.pdbx_description
1 polymer ?
#
loop_
_entity_poly.entity_id
_entity_poly.type
_entity_poly.pdbx_seq_one_letter_code
_entity_poly.pdbx_strand_id
1 'polypeptide(L)'
;MGTMIQSHRLEEAAYRGARFQDWSCDLKGNNDLLNLTQPRIIEQIHRQYFEAGADIVETNTFNSTFVSMADYGMEALVPELNLAGARLARAAAAAAMAAQPGRQCFVAGALGPTNKTASLSPDVHNPAYRAITFDVLVKAYTEQACALLEGGVDLLLIETVFDSLNSKAALFAIEGLFEKIGRRVPVMLSFTITDLSGRTLSGQTVEAYWNSVSHANLLSIGINCALGPKEMRPFIEELSRIANIYVSAYPNAGLPNPMLPTGFPETPESLAPQLEEWARNGWLNIVGGCCGTTPDHIRKLAEAVKGLKPRVPPRPEPWLRLSGLEPLTLRPETNFVNIGERTNVTGSPKFAKLILAGDYEGALSIAKQQVENGAQMIDVNMDEGMLDSEQAMVTFLNLIASEPDIARVPIMIDSSKWSVIEAGLKCLQGKGVVNSISLKEGEEKFKQQARLIRRYGAAVVVMAFDERGQADTFERRIEVCERSYR
;
A
#
# COMPACT_ATOMS: atom_id res chain seq x y z
N MET A 1 -14.25 14.49 -0.84
CA MET A 1 -14.12 15.44 0.30
C MET A 1 -13.45 16.76 -0.10
N GLY A 2 -12.17 16.77 -0.51
CA GLY A 2 -11.40 18.00 -0.77
C GLY A 2 -12.04 19.00 -1.75
N THR A 3 -12.57 18.52 -2.89
CA THR A 3 -13.29 19.37 -3.87
C THR A 3 -14.50 20.08 -3.25
N MET A 4 -15.22 19.41 -2.35
CA MET A 4 -16.37 20.01 -1.67
C MET A 4 -15.94 21.07 -0.66
N ILE A 5 -14.86 20.83 0.09
CA ILE A 5 -14.29 21.82 1.02
C ILE A 5 -13.84 23.07 0.26
N GLN A 6 -13.16 22.92 -0.88
CA GLN A 6 -12.72 24.03 -1.73
C GLN A 6 -13.89 24.92 -2.20
N SER A 7 -15.07 24.35 -2.45
CA SER A 7 -16.26 25.11 -2.87
C SER A 7 -16.74 26.12 -1.81
N HIS A 8 -16.44 25.87 -0.52
CA HIS A 8 -16.76 26.79 0.58
C HIS A 8 -15.82 27.99 0.66
N ARG A 9 -14.72 28.01 -0.11
CA ARG A 9 -13.73 29.12 -0.17
C ARG A 9 -13.27 29.56 1.23
N LEU A 10 -12.96 28.57 2.06
CA LEU A 10 -12.52 28.81 3.44
C LEU A 10 -11.16 29.52 3.44
N GLU A 11 -11.08 30.57 4.26
CA GLU A 11 -9.86 31.33 4.51
C GLU A 11 -9.21 30.91 5.82
N GLU A 12 -7.99 31.37 6.06
CA GLU A 12 -7.15 30.95 7.18
C GLU A 12 -7.84 31.01 8.56
N ALA A 13 -8.66 32.04 8.79
CA ALA A 13 -9.44 32.16 10.02
C ALA A 13 -10.39 30.97 10.27
N ALA A 14 -10.94 30.36 9.21
CA ALA A 14 -11.80 29.19 9.33
C ALA A 14 -10.99 27.93 9.71
N TYR A 15 -9.77 27.77 9.16
CA TYR A 15 -8.89 26.65 9.50
C TYR A 15 -8.41 26.75 10.94
N ARG A 16 -8.03 27.96 11.41
CA ARG A 16 -7.63 28.21 12.80
C ARG A 16 -8.75 27.98 13.81
N GLY A 17 -9.98 28.39 13.46
CA GLY A 17 -11.09 28.41 14.40
C GLY A 17 -10.77 29.22 15.66
N ALA A 18 -11.43 28.91 16.78
CA ALA A 18 -11.14 29.56 18.07
C ALA A 18 -9.89 29.00 18.75
N ARG A 19 -9.59 27.71 18.54
CA ARG A 19 -8.55 26.98 19.29
C ARG A 19 -7.14 27.26 18.80
N PHE A 20 -6.96 27.58 17.52
CA PHE A 20 -5.64 27.71 16.89
C PHE A 20 -5.39 29.12 16.34
N GLN A 21 -6.01 30.14 16.93
CA GLN A 21 -5.88 31.54 16.48
C GLN A 21 -4.41 31.98 16.44
N ASP A 22 -3.64 31.66 17.47
CA ASP A 22 -2.24 32.06 17.62
C ASP A 22 -1.24 30.98 17.19
N TRP A 23 -1.65 30.01 16.36
CA TRP A 23 -0.75 28.96 15.87
C TRP A 23 0.39 29.53 15.01
N SER A 24 1.59 28.96 15.15
CA SER A 24 2.84 29.58 14.67
C SER A 24 3.03 29.58 13.14
N CYS A 25 2.24 28.83 12.39
CA CYS A 25 2.29 28.75 10.93
C CYS A 25 0.89 28.83 10.31
N ASP A 26 0.83 29.01 8.99
CA ASP A 26 -0.42 28.99 8.21
C ASP A 26 -1.05 27.59 8.25
N LEU A 27 -2.36 27.53 8.52
CA LEU A 27 -3.13 26.28 8.60
C LEU A 27 -4.03 26.06 7.39
N LYS A 28 -4.12 27.05 6.48
CA LYS A 28 -4.90 26.95 5.26
C LYS A 28 -4.39 25.78 4.41
N GLY A 29 -5.32 24.93 4.01
CA GLY A 29 -5.03 23.71 3.24
C GLY A 29 -4.94 22.45 4.10
N ASN A 30 -4.84 22.56 5.42
CA ASN A 30 -4.99 21.41 6.32
C ASN A 30 -6.48 21.02 6.45
N ASN A 31 -7.01 20.33 5.43
CA ASN A 31 -8.42 19.96 5.37
C ASN A 31 -8.84 19.03 6.52
N ASP A 32 -7.95 18.17 7.00
CA ASP A 32 -8.19 17.26 8.12
C ASP A 32 -8.50 18.03 9.41
N LEU A 33 -7.87 19.20 9.63
CA LEU A 33 -8.12 20.07 10.79
C LEU A 33 -9.58 20.55 10.89
N LEU A 34 -10.26 20.65 9.74
CA LEU A 34 -11.66 21.08 9.68
C LEU A 34 -12.61 20.12 10.39
N ASN A 35 -12.18 18.89 10.70
CA ASN A 35 -12.91 18.00 11.62
C ASN A 35 -13.13 18.64 13.00
N LEU A 36 -12.20 19.48 13.46
CA LEU A 36 -12.25 20.14 14.76
C LEU A 36 -12.78 21.57 14.64
N THR A 37 -12.36 22.30 13.61
CA THR A 37 -12.62 23.74 13.52
C THR A 37 -13.89 24.07 12.73
N GLN A 38 -14.28 23.22 11.78
CA GLN A 38 -15.50 23.38 10.96
C GLN A 38 -16.34 22.08 10.88
N PRO A 39 -16.65 21.42 12.02
CA PRO A 39 -17.28 20.10 12.03
C PRO A 39 -18.62 20.06 11.30
N ARG A 40 -19.40 21.15 11.35
CA ARG A 40 -20.71 21.25 10.67
C ARG A 40 -20.58 21.17 9.15
N ILE A 41 -19.54 21.79 8.58
CA ILE A 41 -19.28 21.75 7.13
C ILE A 41 -18.94 20.33 6.71
N ILE A 42 -18.03 19.67 7.44
CA ILE A 42 -17.60 18.30 7.15
C ILE A 42 -18.77 17.31 7.26
N GLU A 43 -19.57 17.40 8.33
CA GLU A 43 -20.77 16.56 8.48
C GLU A 43 -21.78 16.79 7.35
N GLN A 44 -22.00 18.06 6.95
CA GLN A 44 -22.89 18.39 5.84
C GLN A 44 -22.41 17.77 4.52
N ILE A 45 -21.10 17.79 4.24
CA ILE A 45 -20.54 17.16 3.03
C ILE A 45 -20.82 15.65 3.04
N HIS A 46 -20.59 14.94 4.16
CA HIS A 46 -20.92 13.51 4.25
C HIS A 46 -22.41 13.25 3.98
N ARG A 47 -23.30 14.06 4.58
CA ARG A 47 -24.75 13.94 4.35
C ARG A 47 -25.11 14.10 2.88
N GLN A 48 -24.53 15.08 2.18
CA GLN A 48 -24.78 15.29 0.75
C GLN A 48 -24.40 14.06 -0.10
N TYR A 49 -23.28 13.39 0.21
CA TYR A 49 -22.89 12.17 -0.50
C TYR A 49 -23.83 10.99 -0.19
N PHE A 50 -24.30 10.84 1.06
CA PHE A 50 -25.34 9.86 1.36
C PHE A 50 -26.67 10.21 0.67
N GLU A 51 -27.10 11.46 0.65
CA GLU A 51 -28.30 11.90 -0.08
C GLU A 51 -28.18 11.65 -1.59
N ALA A 52 -26.97 11.75 -2.15
CA ALA A 52 -26.67 11.39 -3.53
C ALA A 52 -26.71 9.88 -3.80
N GLY A 53 -26.76 9.01 -2.78
CA GLY A 53 -26.86 7.57 -2.96
C GLY A 53 -25.57 6.79 -2.75
N ALA A 54 -24.53 7.39 -2.15
CA ALA A 54 -23.36 6.64 -1.71
C ALA A 54 -23.73 5.59 -0.64
N ASP A 55 -23.22 4.37 -0.77
CA ASP A 55 -23.34 3.34 0.29
C ASP A 55 -22.19 3.42 1.30
N ILE A 56 -21.03 3.93 0.85
CA ILE A 56 -19.81 4.07 1.64
C ILE A 56 -19.35 5.54 1.51
N VAL A 57 -18.98 6.16 2.63
CA VAL A 57 -18.25 7.44 2.62
C VAL A 57 -16.92 7.29 3.36
N GLU A 58 -15.90 7.98 2.86
CA GLU A 58 -14.60 8.11 3.51
C GLU A 58 -14.66 9.14 4.63
N THR A 59 -13.91 8.92 5.71
CA THR A 59 -13.64 9.95 6.72
C THR A 59 -12.74 11.05 6.16
N ASN A 60 -12.88 12.28 6.66
CA ASN A 60 -11.96 13.38 6.31
C ASN A 60 -10.62 13.25 7.08
N THR A 61 -9.86 12.19 6.80
CA THR A 61 -8.66 11.81 7.58
C THR A 61 -7.46 11.44 6.70
N PHE A 62 -7.47 11.88 5.44
CA PHE A 62 -6.47 11.51 4.45
C PHE A 62 -5.02 11.82 4.89
N ASN A 63 -4.80 12.95 5.57
CA ASN A 63 -3.49 13.38 6.06
C ASN A 63 -3.35 13.29 7.58
N SER A 64 -4.29 12.64 8.29
CA SER A 64 -4.30 12.58 9.75
C SER A 64 -3.29 11.57 10.31
N THR A 65 -2.01 11.77 9.99
CA THR A 65 -0.85 11.05 10.54
C THR A 65 0.16 12.05 11.09
N PHE A 66 1.00 11.65 12.05
CA PHE A 66 2.01 12.58 12.58
C PHE A 66 3.04 12.98 11.52
N VAL A 67 3.23 12.15 10.48
CA VAL A 67 4.14 12.42 9.36
C VAL A 67 3.65 13.63 8.56
N SER A 68 2.37 13.64 8.16
CA SER A 68 1.80 14.76 7.40
C SER A 68 1.51 15.96 8.30
N MET A 69 1.09 15.75 9.55
CA MET A 69 0.78 16.86 10.47
C MET A 69 2.02 17.61 10.96
N ALA A 70 3.22 17.06 10.79
CA ALA A 70 4.47 17.75 11.09
C ALA A 70 4.68 19.01 10.24
N ASP A 71 4.16 19.05 9.00
CA ASP A 71 4.22 20.26 8.15
C ASP A 71 3.45 21.45 8.77
N TYR A 72 2.52 21.15 9.70
CA TYR A 72 1.73 22.13 10.44
C TYR A 72 2.10 22.19 11.94
N GLY A 73 3.07 21.40 12.40
CA GLY A 73 3.41 21.27 13.82
C GLY A 73 2.30 20.69 14.70
N MET A 74 1.38 19.90 14.13
CA MET A 74 0.14 19.42 14.74
C MET A 74 0.14 17.92 15.07
N GLU A 75 1.31 17.29 15.19
CA GLU A 75 1.47 15.85 15.39
C GLU A 75 0.67 15.33 16.58
N ALA A 76 0.63 16.08 17.68
CA ALA A 76 -0.09 15.70 18.89
C ALA A 76 -1.63 15.64 18.71
N LEU A 77 -2.19 16.21 17.64
CA LEU A 77 -3.62 16.21 17.37
C LEU A 77 -4.09 14.99 16.58
N VAL A 78 -3.18 14.13 16.12
CA VAL A 78 -3.51 12.99 15.25
C VAL A 78 -4.60 12.08 15.82
N PRO A 79 -4.58 11.66 17.11
CA PRO A 79 -5.67 10.87 17.67
C PRO A 79 -7.01 11.63 17.65
N GLU A 80 -6.99 12.92 17.97
CA GLU A 80 -8.19 13.77 18.04
C GLU A 80 -8.82 13.99 16.66
N LEU A 81 -7.98 14.28 15.66
CA LEU A 81 -8.39 14.50 14.26
C LEU A 81 -9.10 13.29 13.68
N ASN A 82 -8.50 12.10 13.84
CA ASN A 82 -9.06 10.84 13.35
C ASN A 82 -10.36 10.48 14.07
N LEU A 83 -10.39 10.61 15.40
CA LEU A 83 -11.58 10.33 16.20
C LEU A 83 -12.75 11.26 15.83
N ALA A 84 -12.47 12.56 15.64
CA ALA A 84 -13.47 13.53 15.22
C ALA A 84 -13.97 13.25 13.80
N GLY A 85 -13.07 13.01 12.84
CA GLY A 85 -13.42 12.68 11.45
C GLY A 85 -14.31 11.44 11.35
N ALA A 86 -13.97 10.37 12.09
CA ALA A 86 -14.78 9.17 12.17
C ALA A 86 -16.18 9.45 12.75
N ARG A 87 -16.26 10.17 13.87
CA ARG A 87 -17.55 10.49 14.52
C ARG A 87 -18.47 11.33 13.64
N LEU A 88 -17.93 12.31 12.90
CA LEU A 88 -18.74 13.13 11.98
C LEU A 88 -19.32 12.30 10.84
N ALA A 89 -18.51 11.43 10.22
CA ALA A 89 -18.98 10.52 9.18
C ALA A 89 -20.04 9.53 9.73
N ARG A 90 -19.84 9.00 10.95
CA ARG A 90 -20.80 8.11 11.62
C ARG A 90 -22.13 8.80 11.95
N ALA A 91 -22.09 10.05 12.38
CA ALA A 91 -23.30 10.84 12.62
C ALA A 91 -24.09 11.05 11.33
N ALA A 92 -23.41 11.38 10.22
CA ALA A 92 -24.03 11.52 8.91
C ALA A 92 -24.64 10.19 8.42
N ALA A 93 -23.94 9.07 8.59
CA ALA A 93 -24.43 7.74 8.24
C ALA A 93 -25.69 7.36 9.05
N ALA A 94 -25.66 7.60 10.37
CA ALA A 94 -26.81 7.36 11.24
C ALA A 94 -28.03 8.21 10.83
N ALA A 95 -27.83 9.49 10.52
CA ALA A 95 -28.88 10.37 10.03
C ALA A 95 -29.48 9.89 8.69
N ALA A 96 -28.63 9.45 7.76
CA ALA A 96 -29.07 8.91 6.47
C ALA A 96 -29.91 7.62 6.63
N MET A 97 -29.47 6.70 7.48
CA MET A 97 -30.20 5.46 7.77
C MET A 97 -31.53 5.73 8.50
N ALA A 98 -31.56 6.72 9.39
CA ALA A 98 -32.80 7.14 10.06
C ALA A 98 -33.82 7.77 9.09
N ALA A 99 -33.34 8.51 8.09
CA ALA A 99 -34.18 9.14 7.06
C ALA A 99 -34.72 8.12 6.03
N GLN A 100 -34.05 6.98 5.84
CA GLN A 100 -34.42 5.95 4.87
C GLN A 100 -34.37 4.55 5.49
N PRO A 101 -35.45 4.10 6.16
CA PRO A 101 -35.50 2.79 6.81
C PRO A 101 -35.16 1.65 5.83
N GLY A 102 -34.21 0.80 6.21
CA GLY A 102 -33.74 -0.33 5.40
C GLY A 102 -32.48 -0.04 4.58
N ARG A 103 -32.05 1.22 4.49
CA ARG A 103 -30.75 1.58 3.90
C ARG A 103 -29.60 1.22 4.84
N GLN A 104 -28.49 0.75 4.29
CA GLN A 104 -27.22 0.58 5.01
C GLN A 104 -26.22 1.61 4.52
N CYS A 105 -25.55 2.27 5.45
CA CYS A 105 -24.53 3.28 5.18
C CYS A 105 -23.28 2.91 5.97
N PHE A 106 -22.14 2.83 5.29
CA PHE A 106 -20.86 2.45 5.88
C PHE A 106 -19.88 3.63 5.88
N VAL A 107 -19.01 3.67 6.88
CA VAL A 107 -17.94 4.64 7.01
C VAL A 107 -16.59 3.95 6.85
N ALA A 108 -15.85 4.39 5.85
CA ALA A 108 -14.48 3.99 5.59
C ALA A 108 -13.51 4.94 6.30
N GLY A 109 -12.73 4.43 7.25
CA GLY A 109 -11.61 5.16 7.83
C GLY A 109 -10.49 5.31 6.81
N ALA A 110 -10.38 6.48 6.20
CA ALA A 110 -9.38 6.78 5.17
C ALA A 110 -7.98 6.97 5.77
N LEU A 111 -7.01 6.22 5.24
CA LEU A 111 -5.58 6.35 5.51
C LEU A 111 -4.89 6.69 4.18
N GLY A 112 -4.40 7.93 4.05
CA GLY A 112 -3.65 8.36 2.88
C GLY A 112 -2.19 7.86 2.89
N PRO A 113 -1.43 8.17 1.83
CA PRO A 113 -0.07 7.66 1.64
C PRO A 113 1.01 8.40 2.45
N THR A 114 0.65 9.42 3.25
CA THR A 114 1.54 10.46 3.81
C THR A 114 2.18 11.35 2.73
N ASN A 115 3.01 12.31 3.14
CA ASN A 115 3.82 13.18 2.26
C ASN A 115 5.25 12.65 2.02
N LYS A 116 5.59 11.42 2.47
CA LYS A 116 6.93 10.82 2.32
C LYS A 116 6.87 9.46 1.61
N THR A 117 7.92 9.13 0.86
CA THR A 117 8.13 7.83 0.20
C THR A 117 9.16 7.01 0.96
N ALA A 118 8.90 5.72 1.19
CA ALA A 118 9.87 4.78 1.76
C ALA A 118 10.71 4.06 0.70
N SER A 119 10.23 3.95 -0.55
CA SER A 119 10.95 3.26 -1.63
C SER A 119 11.83 4.18 -2.49
N LEU A 120 11.57 5.49 -2.47
CA LEU A 120 12.28 6.49 -3.29
C LEU A 120 13.09 7.46 -2.42
N SER A 121 14.28 7.83 -2.90
CA SER A 121 15.06 8.91 -2.30
C SER A 121 14.55 10.28 -2.75
N PRO A 122 14.33 11.23 -1.83
CA PRO A 122 14.09 12.62 -2.20
C PRO A 122 15.39 13.40 -2.49
N ASP A 123 16.57 12.80 -2.23
CA ASP A 123 17.87 13.41 -2.50
C ASP A 123 18.48 12.79 -3.76
N VAL A 124 18.57 13.60 -4.82
CA VAL A 124 19.12 13.20 -6.13
C VAL A 124 20.62 12.86 -6.08
N HIS A 125 21.33 13.33 -5.05
CA HIS A 125 22.76 13.06 -4.88
C HIS A 125 23.02 11.84 -3.99
N ASN A 126 22.00 11.33 -3.30
CA ASN A 126 22.09 10.14 -2.47
C ASN A 126 20.92 9.19 -2.74
N PRO A 127 21.04 8.31 -3.75
CA PRO A 127 19.96 7.38 -4.11
C PRO A 127 19.64 6.36 -3.00
N ALA A 128 20.55 6.14 -2.05
CA ALA A 128 20.34 5.25 -0.90
C ALA A 128 19.54 5.89 0.25
N TYR A 129 19.46 7.23 0.29
CA TYR A 129 18.78 7.96 1.35
C TYR A 129 17.27 7.73 1.32
N ARG A 130 16.63 7.71 2.50
CA ARG A 130 15.17 7.69 2.67
C ARG A 130 14.79 8.69 3.74
N ALA A 131 13.84 9.58 3.43
CA ALA A 131 13.34 10.57 4.40
C ALA A 131 12.40 9.98 5.45
N ILE A 132 11.95 8.74 5.26
CA ILE A 132 11.13 8.00 6.21
C ILE A 132 11.50 6.52 6.16
N THR A 133 11.33 5.82 7.28
CA THR A 133 11.56 4.38 7.38
C THR A 133 10.26 3.61 7.50
N PHE A 134 10.30 2.32 7.18
CA PHE A 134 9.16 1.41 7.34
C PHE A 134 8.58 1.45 8.76
N ASP A 135 9.44 1.42 9.79
CA ASP A 135 9.00 1.41 11.18
C ASP A 135 8.30 2.72 11.60
N VAL A 136 8.74 3.86 11.06
CA VAL A 136 8.09 5.16 11.30
C VAL A 136 6.69 5.17 10.66
N LEU A 137 6.56 4.65 9.44
CA LEU A 137 5.26 4.50 8.78
C LEU A 137 4.34 3.53 9.52
N VAL A 138 4.86 2.39 9.99
CA VAL A 138 4.09 1.44 10.81
C VAL A 138 3.53 2.14 12.04
N LYS A 139 4.37 2.91 12.76
CA LYS A 139 3.91 3.69 13.92
C LYS A 139 2.82 4.69 13.55
N ALA A 140 3.00 5.43 12.46
CA ALA A 140 2.04 6.44 12.00
C ALA A 140 0.68 5.84 11.66
N TYR A 141 0.68 4.74 10.90
CA TYR A 141 -0.53 4.04 10.52
C TYR A 141 -1.19 3.33 11.70
N THR A 142 -0.43 2.78 12.66
CA THR A 142 -1.00 2.20 13.88
C THR A 142 -1.75 3.24 14.71
N GLU A 143 -1.17 4.43 14.92
CA GLU A 143 -1.81 5.52 15.69
C GLU A 143 -3.11 5.99 15.02
N GLN A 144 -3.04 6.27 13.71
CA GLN A 144 -4.20 6.67 12.93
C GLN A 144 -5.30 5.59 12.94
N ALA A 145 -4.96 4.34 12.63
CA ALA A 145 -5.92 3.24 12.58
C ALA A 145 -6.57 2.99 13.94
N CYS A 146 -5.83 3.10 15.05
CA CYS A 146 -6.37 2.97 16.39
C CYS A 146 -7.47 4.00 16.66
N ALA A 147 -7.19 5.28 16.39
CA ALA A 147 -8.15 6.37 16.60
C ALA A 147 -9.38 6.26 15.68
N LEU A 148 -9.21 5.82 14.41
CA LEU A 148 -10.32 5.55 13.50
C LEU A 148 -11.22 4.42 14.02
N LEU A 149 -10.62 3.32 14.50
CA LEU A 149 -11.36 2.18 15.05
C LEU A 149 -12.13 2.55 16.33
N GLU A 150 -11.52 3.36 17.20
CA GLU A 150 -12.18 3.94 18.38
C GLU A 150 -13.33 4.89 17.99
N GLY A 151 -13.18 5.61 16.89
CA GLY A 151 -14.23 6.43 16.28
C GLY A 151 -15.38 5.65 15.66
N GLY A 152 -15.26 4.32 15.57
CA GLY A 152 -16.35 3.43 15.17
C GLY A 152 -16.53 3.30 13.66
N VAL A 153 -15.46 3.45 12.86
CA VAL A 153 -15.51 3.16 11.42
C VAL A 153 -15.89 1.70 11.15
N ASP A 154 -16.58 1.44 10.03
CA ASP A 154 -17.02 0.09 9.64
C ASP A 154 -15.92 -0.70 8.93
N LEU A 155 -15.02 0.01 8.25
CA LEU A 155 -13.90 -0.54 7.50
C LEU A 155 -12.74 0.46 7.46
N LEU A 156 -11.53 -0.02 7.15
CA LEU A 156 -10.36 0.83 6.90
C LEU A 156 -10.07 0.86 5.40
N LEU A 157 -9.72 2.02 4.87
CA LEU A 157 -9.37 2.23 3.48
C LEU A 157 -7.97 2.85 3.39
N ILE A 158 -7.00 2.06 2.94
CA ILE A 158 -5.69 2.59 2.54
C ILE A 158 -5.84 3.07 1.10
N GLU A 159 -5.72 4.37 0.84
CA GLU A 159 -6.03 4.92 -0.49
C GLU A 159 -4.95 5.83 -1.06
N THR A 160 -5.03 6.06 -2.38
CA THR A 160 -4.12 6.94 -3.13
C THR A 160 -2.66 6.55 -2.92
N VAL A 161 -2.41 5.25 -2.77
CA VAL A 161 -1.05 4.76 -2.52
C VAL A 161 -0.22 4.94 -3.79
N PHE A 162 0.75 5.85 -3.73
CA PHE A 162 1.75 6.05 -4.78
C PHE A 162 3.01 5.20 -4.59
N ASP A 163 3.29 4.75 -3.36
CA ASP A 163 4.45 3.95 -2.97
C ASP A 163 4.01 2.64 -2.30
N SER A 164 4.30 1.51 -2.94
CA SER A 164 3.91 0.18 -2.45
C SER A 164 4.54 -0.19 -1.11
N LEU A 165 5.71 0.36 -0.77
CA LEU A 165 6.32 0.12 0.53
C LEU A 165 5.53 0.82 1.64
N ASN A 166 4.91 1.97 1.36
CA ASN A 166 4.02 2.65 2.30
C ASN A 166 2.76 1.83 2.58
N SER A 167 2.12 1.26 1.54
CA SER A 167 0.97 0.38 1.78
C SER A 167 1.34 -0.89 2.52
N LYS A 168 2.50 -1.50 2.25
CA LYS A 168 2.98 -2.64 3.04
C LYS A 168 3.17 -2.27 4.52
N ALA A 169 3.69 -1.07 4.81
CA ALA A 169 3.78 -0.57 6.18
C ALA A 169 2.40 -0.37 6.83
N ALA A 170 1.42 0.19 6.09
CA ALA A 170 0.05 0.34 6.56
C ALA A 170 -0.62 -1.02 6.84
N LEU A 171 -0.46 -2.00 5.94
CA LEU A 171 -0.98 -3.36 6.12
C LEU A 171 -0.34 -4.04 7.33
N PHE A 172 0.98 -3.93 7.48
CA PHE A 172 1.69 -4.46 8.64
C PHE A 172 1.18 -3.86 9.95
N ALA A 173 0.99 -2.53 9.98
CA ALA A 173 0.46 -1.79 11.12
C ALA A 173 -0.96 -2.22 11.50
N ILE A 174 -1.85 -2.36 10.51
CA ILE A 174 -3.25 -2.73 10.71
C ILE A 174 -3.36 -4.19 11.20
N GLU A 175 -2.64 -5.13 10.60
CA GLU A 175 -2.66 -6.53 11.04
C GLU A 175 -2.11 -6.68 12.46
N GLY A 176 -1.01 -6.00 12.79
CA GLY A 176 -0.47 -5.98 14.15
C GLY A 176 -1.43 -5.35 15.16
N LEU A 177 -2.16 -4.31 14.76
CA LEU A 177 -3.19 -3.68 15.59
C LEU A 177 -4.38 -4.63 15.83
N PHE A 178 -4.87 -5.32 14.80
CA PHE A 178 -5.97 -6.28 14.92
C PHE A 178 -5.64 -7.44 15.86
N GLU A 179 -4.41 -7.96 15.80
CA GLU A 179 -3.95 -8.97 16.76
C GLU A 179 -3.96 -8.44 18.19
N LYS A 180 -3.50 -7.20 18.40
CA LYS A 180 -3.45 -6.57 19.73
C LYS A 180 -4.83 -6.33 20.32
N ILE A 181 -5.81 -5.88 19.51
CA ILE A 181 -7.15 -5.54 20.00
C ILE A 181 -8.14 -6.71 19.94
N GLY A 182 -7.81 -7.81 19.26
CA GLY A 182 -8.67 -8.99 19.12
C GLY A 182 -9.93 -8.75 18.28
N ARG A 183 -9.97 -7.70 17.46
CA ARG A 183 -11.09 -7.33 16.58
C ARG A 183 -10.56 -6.93 15.21
N ARG A 184 -11.26 -7.37 14.16
CA ARG A 184 -10.99 -6.98 12.76
C ARG A 184 -12.21 -6.30 12.15
N VAL A 185 -11.96 -5.26 11.36
CA VAL A 185 -12.90 -4.72 10.36
C VAL A 185 -12.39 -5.04 8.95
N PRO A 186 -13.24 -5.04 7.91
CA PRO A 186 -12.78 -5.17 6.54
C PRO A 186 -11.73 -4.09 6.20
N VAL A 187 -10.76 -4.45 5.35
CA VAL A 187 -9.71 -3.54 4.89
C VAL A 187 -9.79 -3.45 3.37
N MET A 188 -9.88 -2.23 2.86
CA MET A 188 -9.80 -1.91 1.44
C MET A 188 -8.44 -1.29 1.15
N LEU A 189 -7.91 -1.56 -0.04
CA LEU A 189 -6.69 -0.93 -0.51
C LEU A 189 -6.93 -0.38 -1.92
N SER A 190 -6.55 0.87 -2.15
CA SER A 190 -6.56 1.49 -3.47
C SER A 190 -5.23 2.18 -3.74
N PHE A 191 -4.63 1.86 -4.87
CA PHE A 191 -3.37 2.45 -5.32
C PHE A 191 -3.60 3.40 -6.48
N THR A 192 -2.57 4.16 -6.85
CA THR A 192 -2.68 5.12 -7.95
C THR A 192 -1.65 4.82 -9.03
N ILE A 193 -2.09 4.91 -10.29
CA ILE A 193 -1.24 4.87 -11.48
C ILE A 193 -1.04 6.31 -11.93
N THR A 194 0.20 6.76 -12.06
CA THR A 194 0.49 8.19 -12.24
C THR A 194 0.27 8.69 -13.67
N ASP A 195 0.43 7.81 -14.65
CA ASP A 195 0.32 8.15 -16.07
C ASP A 195 0.02 6.91 -16.94
N LEU A 196 -0.01 7.11 -18.26
CA LEU A 196 -0.33 6.07 -19.24
C LEU A 196 0.73 4.97 -19.38
N SER A 197 1.88 5.07 -18.70
CA SER A 197 2.86 3.96 -18.63
C SER A 197 2.33 2.77 -17.82
N GLY A 198 1.28 2.96 -17.02
CA GLY A 198 0.68 1.90 -16.21
C GLY A 198 1.49 1.55 -14.96
N ARG A 199 2.30 2.49 -14.47
CA ARG A 199 3.12 2.31 -13.27
C ARG A 199 2.69 3.23 -12.13
N THR A 200 2.92 2.76 -10.90
CA THR A 200 2.88 3.63 -9.71
C THR A 200 4.03 4.64 -9.73
N LEU A 201 4.02 5.63 -8.84
CA LEU A 201 5.15 6.55 -8.68
C LEU A 201 6.45 5.81 -8.35
N SER A 202 6.36 4.72 -7.57
CA SER A 202 7.49 3.84 -7.25
C SER A 202 7.90 2.89 -8.39
N GLY A 203 7.23 2.96 -9.55
CA GLY A 203 7.59 2.24 -10.77
C GLY A 203 6.96 0.86 -10.95
N GLN A 204 6.06 0.41 -10.06
CA GLN A 204 5.46 -0.92 -10.16
C GLN A 204 4.32 -0.98 -11.17
N THR A 205 4.27 -2.05 -11.96
CA THR A 205 3.10 -2.36 -12.80
C THR A 205 1.91 -2.85 -11.95
N VAL A 206 0.71 -2.88 -12.54
CA VAL A 206 -0.53 -3.34 -11.87
C VAL A 206 -0.39 -4.76 -11.29
N GLU A 207 0.07 -5.73 -12.08
CA GLU A 207 0.28 -7.10 -11.58
C GLU A 207 1.39 -7.19 -10.52
N ALA A 208 2.49 -6.43 -10.67
CA ALA A 208 3.54 -6.39 -9.67
C ALA A 208 3.05 -5.82 -8.33
N TYR A 209 2.25 -4.75 -8.37
CA TYR A 209 1.63 -4.16 -7.20
C TYR A 209 0.72 -5.16 -6.50
N TRP A 210 -0.18 -5.82 -7.25
CA TRP A 210 -1.07 -6.83 -6.69
C TRP A 210 -0.31 -7.97 -6.03
N ASN A 211 0.75 -8.49 -6.67
CA ASN A 211 1.60 -9.52 -6.07
C ASN A 211 2.24 -9.07 -4.75
N SER A 212 2.56 -7.77 -4.62
CA SER A 212 3.17 -7.18 -3.42
C SER A 212 2.22 -7.13 -2.21
N VAL A 213 0.92 -6.93 -2.44
CA VAL A 213 -0.07 -6.70 -1.36
C VAL A 213 -1.09 -7.83 -1.17
N SER A 214 -1.18 -8.77 -2.11
CA SER A 214 -2.14 -9.89 -2.10
C SER A 214 -2.03 -10.85 -0.90
N HIS A 215 -0.97 -10.73 -0.10
CA HIS A 215 -0.79 -11.50 1.14
C HIS A 215 -1.75 -11.04 2.25
N ALA A 216 -2.25 -9.80 2.19
CA ALA A 216 -3.14 -9.24 3.18
C ALA A 216 -4.59 -9.70 2.99
N ASN A 217 -5.33 -9.80 4.09
CA ASN A 217 -6.75 -10.18 4.07
C ASN A 217 -7.64 -8.97 3.73
N LEU A 218 -7.66 -8.61 2.45
CA LEU A 218 -8.34 -7.45 1.89
C LEU A 218 -9.77 -7.80 1.43
N LEU A 219 -10.70 -6.87 1.67
CA LEU A 219 -12.04 -6.90 1.08
C LEU A 219 -11.97 -6.55 -0.41
N SER A 220 -11.27 -5.47 -0.76
CA SER A 220 -11.10 -5.03 -2.13
C SER A 220 -9.72 -4.47 -2.41
N ILE A 221 -9.33 -4.54 -3.69
CA ILE A 221 -8.21 -3.82 -4.29
C ILE A 221 -8.76 -2.89 -5.38
N GLY A 222 -8.21 -1.68 -5.49
CA GLY A 222 -8.69 -0.74 -6.50
C GLY A 222 -7.66 0.24 -7.01
N ILE A 223 -8.10 1.06 -7.96
CA ILE A 223 -7.33 2.18 -8.48
C ILE A 223 -8.14 3.46 -8.30
N ASN A 224 -7.48 4.51 -7.80
CA ASN A 224 -8.09 5.81 -7.63
C ASN A 224 -7.13 6.97 -7.90
N CYS A 225 -7.71 8.16 -8.07
CA CYS A 225 -7.00 9.40 -8.32
C CYS A 225 -6.13 9.37 -9.59
N ALA A 226 -5.31 10.41 -9.76
CA ALA A 226 -4.39 10.71 -10.88
C ALA A 226 -5.04 10.78 -12.27
N LEU A 227 -5.72 9.72 -12.69
CA LEU A 227 -6.29 9.52 -14.01
C LEU A 227 -7.81 9.77 -14.02
N GLY A 228 -8.31 10.19 -15.18
CA GLY A 228 -9.74 10.15 -15.49
C GLY A 228 -10.19 8.74 -15.86
N PRO A 229 -11.51 8.53 -16.11
CA PRO A 229 -12.00 7.20 -16.46
C PRO A 229 -11.32 6.67 -17.72
N LYS A 230 -11.29 7.45 -18.80
CA LYS A 230 -10.68 7.06 -20.08
C LYS A 230 -9.26 6.51 -19.93
N GLU A 231 -8.39 7.21 -19.19
CA GLU A 231 -7.00 6.81 -19.01
C GLU A 231 -6.86 5.62 -18.04
N MET A 232 -7.75 5.49 -17.05
CA MET A 232 -7.70 4.43 -16.04
C MET A 232 -8.26 3.08 -16.53
N ARG A 233 -9.11 3.09 -17.57
CA ARG A 233 -9.79 1.91 -18.14
C ARG A 233 -8.89 0.66 -18.32
N PRO A 234 -7.74 0.70 -19.02
CA PRO A 234 -6.94 -0.50 -19.26
C PRO A 234 -6.40 -1.13 -17.97
N PHE A 235 -6.13 -0.31 -16.95
CA PHE A 235 -5.57 -0.77 -15.68
C PHE A 235 -6.64 -1.43 -14.79
N ILE A 236 -7.89 -0.97 -14.87
CA ILE A 236 -9.02 -1.63 -14.22
C ILE A 236 -9.35 -2.97 -14.89
N GLU A 237 -9.32 -3.03 -16.23
CA GLU A 237 -9.48 -4.28 -16.96
C GLU A 237 -8.42 -5.30 -16.57
N GLU A 238 -7.14 -4.90 -16.52
CA GLU A 238 -6.05 -5.75 -16.05
C GLU A 238 -6.26 -6.22 -14.61
N LEU A 239 -6.48 -5.28 -13.67
CA LEU A 239 -6.69 -5.59 -12.26
C LEU A 239 -7.87 -6.54 -12.05
N SER A 240 -8.96 -6.35 -12.78
CA SER A 240 -10.14 -7.21 -12.70
C SER A 240 -9.89 -8.65 -13.16
N ARG A 241 -8.87 -8.91 -13.98
CA ARG A 241 -8.51 -10.28 -14.39
C ARG A 241 -7.63 -10.97 -13.36
N ILE A 242 -6.75 -10.23 -12.71
CA ILE A 242 -5.71 -10.82 -11.83
C ILE A 242 -6.09 -10.86 -10.34
N ALA A 243 -6.91 -9.93 -9.86
CA ALA A 243 -7.27 -9.85 -8.46
C ALA A 243 -8.28 -10.95 -8.10
N ASN A 244 -8.02 -11.75 -7.06
CA ASN A 244 -8.96 -12.79 -6.60
C ASN A 244 -9.93 -12.32 -5.52
N ILE A 245 -10.01 -11.01 -5.29
CA ILE A 245 -10.92 -10.35 -4.36
C ILE A 245 -11.78 -9.32 -5.10
N TYR A 246 -12.61 -8.55 -4.38
CA TYR A 246 -13.43 -7.51 -5.00
C TYR A 246 -12.58 -6.37 -5.58
N VAL A 247 -13.07 -5.73 -6.64
CA VAL A 247 -12.38 -4.62 -7.30
C VAL A 247 -13.15 -3.32 -7.11
N SER A 248 -12.44 -2.27 -6.68
CA SER A 248 -12.96 -0.91 -6.56
C SER A 248 -12.34 0.03 -7.60
N ALA A 249 -13.09 1.00 -8.09
CA ALA A 249 -12.55 2.06 -8.95
C ALA A 249 -13.23 3.41 -8.66
N TYR A 250 -12.43 4.45 -8.48
CA TYR A 250 -12.92 5.80 -8.26
C TYR A 250 -11.96 6.83 -8.87
N PRO A 251 -12.03 7.03 -10.21
CA PRO A 251 -11.15 7.95 -10.91
C PRO A 251 -11.45 9.42 -10.57
N ASN A 252 -10.57 10.31 -11.02
CA ASN A 252 -10.85 11.74 -11.03
C ASN A 252 -11.96 12.06 -12.06
N ALA A 253 -12.54 13.26 -11.96
CA ALA A 253 -13.41 13.84 -12.98
C ALA A 253 -12.61 14.28 -14.23
N GLY A 254 -11.79 13.38 -14.77
CA GLY A 254 -10.82 13.66 -15.83
C GLY A 254 -9.46 14.08 -15.29
N LEU A 255 -8.52 14.35 -16.20
CA LEU A 255 -7.22 14.90 -15.82
C LEU A 255 -7.36 16.35 -15.33
N PRO A 256 -6.63 16.76 -14.27
CA PRO A 256 -6.68 18.13 -13.76
C PRO A 256 -6.42 19.16 -14.86
N ASN A 257 -7.28 20.17 -14.95
CA ASN A 257 -7.18 21.25 -15.92
C ASN A 257 -7.38 22.61 -15.22
N PRO A 258 -6.30 23.36 -14.95
CA PRO A 258 -6.38 24.63 -14.22
C PRO A 258 -7.11 25.74 -14.98
N MET A 259 -7.37 25.56 -16.28
CA MET A 259 -8.13 26.51 -17.10
C MET A 259 -9.64 26.39 -16.91
N LEU A 260 -10.12 25.31 -16.27
CA LEU A 260 -11.54 25.09 -16.02
C LEU A 260 -11.97 25.67 -14.66
N PRO A 261 -13.16 26.28 -14.55
CA PRO A 261 -13.68 26.76 -13.26
C PRO A 261 -13.80 25.65 -12.20
N THR A 262 -14.05 24.42 -12.63
CA THR A 262 -14.14 23.22 -11.80
C THR A 262 -12.78 22.60 -11.50
N GLY A 263 -11.73 22.97 -12.25
CA GLY A 263 -10.43 22.31 -12.26
C GLY A 263 -10.42 20.94 -12.97
N PHE A 264 -11.56 20.46 -13.46
CA PHE A 264 -11.75 19.10 -13.96
C PHE A 264 -12.78 19.05 -15.12
N PRO A 265 -12.49 18.33 -16.22
CA PRO A 265 -13.30 18.38 -17.44
C PRO A 265 -14.56 17.49 -17.45
N GLU A 266 -14.59 16.40 -16.69
CA GLU A 266 -15.74 15.48 -16.71
C GLU A 266 -16.91 16.05 -15.91
N THR A 267 -18.13 15.89 -16.45
CA THR A 267 -19.39 16.20 -15.78
C THR A 267 -20.06 14.90 -15.30
N PRO A 268 -21.13 14.97 -14.49
CA PRO A 268 -21.90 13.77 -14.13
C PRO A 268 -22.35 12.95 -15.35
N GLU A 269 -22.74 13.63 -16.43
CA GLU A 269 -23.24 13.03 -17.67
C GLU A 269 -22.14 12.36 -18.51
N SER A 270 -20.88 12.78 -18.37
CA SER A 270 -19.77 12.19 -19.11
C SER A 270 -19.03 11.12 -18.30
N LEU A 271 -18.95 11.25 -16.97
CA LEU A 271 -18.26 10.28 -16.10
C LEU A 271 -19.07 9.00 -15.87
N ALA A 272 -20.35 9.12 -15.53
CA ALA A 272 -21.15 7.97 -15.14
C ALA A 272 -21.28 6.89 -16.25
N PRO A 273 -21.50 7.22 -17.53
CA PRO A 273 -21.57 6.21 -18.59
C PRO A 273 -20.27 5.42 -18.78
N GLN A 274 -19.11 6.06 -18.57
CA GLN A 274 -17.81 5.39 -18.68
C GLN A 274 -17.64 4.33 -17.58
N LEU A 275 -18.05 4.64 -16.35
CA LEU A 275 -17.97 3.69 -15.23
C LEU A 275 -19.07 2.62 -15.29
N GLU A 276 -20.23 2.95 -15.85
CA GLU A 276 -21.29 1.99 -16.15
C GLU A 276 -20.81 0.92 -17.13
N GLU A 277 -20.05 1.29 -18.17
CA GLU A 277 -19.43 0.34 -19.10
C GLU A 277 -18.58 -0.70 -18.35
N TRP A 278 -17.74 -0.25 -17.42
CA TRP A 278 -16.85 -1.15 -16.66
C TRP A 278 -17.65 -2.09 -15.75
N ALA A 279 -18.70 -1.58 -15.12
CA ALA A 279 -19.61 -2.39 -14.32
C ALA A 279 -20.33 -3.43 -15.18
N ARG A 280 -20.81 -3.06 -16.39
CA ARG A 280 -21.45 -3.98 -17.35
C ARG A 280 -20.49 -5.05 -17.87
N ASN A 281 -19.22 -4.71 -18.03
CA ASN A 281 -18.17 -5.68 -18.37
C ASN A 281 -17.84 -6.64 -17.22
N GLY A 282 -18.43 -6.43 -16.04
CA GLY A 282 -18.19 -7.26 -14.86
C GLY A 282 -16.80 -7.01 -14.25
N TRP A 283 -16.28 -5.79 -14.34
CA TRP A 283 -14.95 -5.45 -13.81
C TRP A 283 -14.97 -4.91 -12.38
N LEU A 284 -16.12 -4.41 -11.91
CA LEU A 284 -16.23 -3.68 -10.65
C LEU A 284 -17.16 -4.34 -9.64
N ASN A 285 -16.87 -4.10 -8.37
CA ASN A 285 -17.71 -4.41 -7.22
C ASN A 285 -18.09 -3.15 -6.43
N ILE A 286 -17.18 -2.17 -6.38
CA ILE A 286 -17.37 -0.88 -5.72
C ILE A 286 -16.96 0.20 -6.71
N VAL A 287 -17.73 1.27 -6.80
CA VAL A 287 -17.46 2.38 -7.71
C VAL A 287 -17.67 3.71 -7.00
N GLY A 288 -16.88 4.71 -7.33
CA GLY A 288 -16.98 6.03 -6.72
C GLY A 288 -16.30 7.11 -7.57
N GLY A 289 -15.91 8.20 -6.91
CA GLY A 289 -15.21 9.31 -7.52
C GLY A 289 -14.14 9.90 -6.58
N CYS A 290 -13.03 10.37 -7.16
CA CYS A 290 -11.96 11.04 -6.44
C CYS A 290 -11.97 12.56 -6.72
N CYS A 291 -10.84 13.16 -7.11
CA CYS A 291 -10.72 14.60 -7.30
C CYS A 291 -11.64 15.11 -8.42
N GLY A 292 -12.31 16.23 -8.16
CA GLY A 292 -13.26 16.87 -9.08
C GLY A 292 -14.68 16.30 -9.03
N THR A 293 -14.89 15.16 -8.36
CA THR A 293 -16.22 14.57 -8.26
C THR A 293 -17.05 15.19 -7.13
N THR A 294 -18.36 15.32 -7.38
CA THR A 294 -19.34 15.99 -6.50
C THR A 294 -20.49 15.04 -6.17
N PRO A 295 -21.38 15.38 -5.22
CA PRO A 295 -22.61 14.64 -4.99
C PRO A 295 -23.45 14.40 -6.26
N ASP A 296 -23.43 15.32 -7.22
CA ASP A 296 -24.16 15.14 -8.49
C ASP A 296 -23.56 14.03 -9.36
N HIS A 297 -22.23 13.90 -9.38
CA HIS A 297 -21.55 12.78 -10.04
C HIS A 297 -21.94 11.46 -9.38
N ILE A 298 -21.92 11.41 -8.05
CA ILE A 298 -22.27 10.19 -7.30
C ILE A 298 -23.73 9.80 -7.51
N ARG A 299 -24.65 10.77 -7.56
CA ARG A 299 -26.06 10.50 -7.86
C ARG A 299 -26.22 9.86 -9.23
N LYS A 300 -25.60 10.44 -10.25
CA LYS A 300 -25.69 9.92 -11.61
C LYS A 300 -25.06 8.53 -11.73
N LEU A 301 -23.93 8.32 -11.05
CA LEU A 301 -23.24 7.04 -11.00
C LEU A 301 -24.07 5.96 -10.29
N ALA A 302 -24.65 6.28 -9.12
CA ALA A 302 -25.50 5.36 -8.37
C ALA A 302 -26.73 4.92 -9.17
N GLU A 303 -27.35 5.85 -9.92
CA GLU A 303 -28.42 5.53 -10.87
C GLU A 303 -27.95 4.59 -11.98
N ALA A 304 -26.78 4.88 -12.58
CA ALA A 304 -26.25 4.13 -13.73
C ALA A 304 -25.89 2.68 -13.38
N VAL A 305 -25.32 2.42 -12.20
CA VAL A 305 -24.90 1.07 -11.80
C VAL A 305 -25.99 0.26 -11.09
N LYS A 306 -27.15 0.86 -10.82
CA LYS A 306 -28.25 0.21 -10.11
C LYS A 306 -28.76 -1.01 -10.88
N GLY A 307 -28.79 -2.16 -10.21
CA GLY A 307 -29.29 -3.41 -10.78
C GLY A 307 -28.30 -4.16 -11.68
N LEU A 308 -27.07 -3.63 -11.87
CA LEU A 308 -26.00 -4.37 -12.53
C LEU A 308 -25.48 -5.49 -11.63
N LYS A 309 -25.03 -6.58 -12.25
CA LYS A 309 -24.44 -7.71 -11.51
C LYS A 309 -23.00 -7.35 -11.13
N PRO A 310 -22.62 -7.46 -9.84
CA PRO A 310 -21.24 -7.26 -9.42
C PRO A 310 -20.31 -8.28 -10.07
N ARG A 311 -19.04 -7.89 -10.24
CA ARG A 311 -17.96 -8.80 -10.65
C ARG A 311 -17.88 -10.02 -9.73
N VAL A 312 -17.65 -11.20 -10.32
CA VAL A 312 -17.34 -12.42 -9.57
C VAL A 312 -15.81 -12.61 -9.54
N PRO A 313 -15.15 -12.58 -8.36
CA PRO A 313 -13.72 -12.78 -8.29
C PRO A 313 -13.29 -14.15 -8.85
N PRO A 314 -12.22 -14.23 -9.66
CA PRO A 314 -11.68 -15.49 -10.16
C PRO A 314 -11.04 -16.28 -9.02
N ARG A 315 -10.98 -17.61 -9.18
CA ARG A 315 -10.15 -18.48 -8.35
C ARG A 315 -8.75 -18.56 -8.96
N PRO A 316 -7.71 -18.03 -8.31
CA PRO A 316 -6.38 -18.07 -8.86
C PRO A 316 -5.76 -19.45 -8.64
N GLU A 317 -4.97 -19.90 -9.60
CA GLU A 317 -4.12 -21.08 -9.42
C GLU A 317 -3.10 -20.83 -8.30
N PRO A 318 -2.72 -21.84 -7.49
CA PRO A 318 -1.83 -21.71 -6.34
C PRO A 318 -0.34 -21.59 -6.73
N TRP A 319 -0.05 -20.78 -7.76
CA TRP A 319 1.29 -20.52 -8.25
C TRP A 319 2.07 -19.56 -7.34
N LEU A 320 3.40 -19.75 -7.30
CA LEU A 320 4.29 -18.79 -6.67
C LEU A 320 4.30 -17.50 -7.47
N ARG A 321 3.83 -16.42 -6.84
CA ARG A 321 3.80 -15.06 -7.37
C ARG A 321 4.72 -14.18 -6.56
N LEU A 322 5.66 -13.56 -7.25
CA LEU A 322 6.67 -12.65 -6.73
C LEU A 322 6.62 -11.33 -7.53
N SER A 323 7.34 -10.32 -7.06
CA SER A 323 7.47 -9.06 -7.79
C SER A 323 8.71 -8.28 -7.38
N GLY A 324 9.35 -7.66 -8.37
CA GLY A 324 10.13 -6.43 -8.21
C GLY A 324 9.27 -5.23 -8.59
N LEU A 325 9.70 -4.45 -9.57
CA LEU A 325 8.84 -3.51 -10.32
C LEU A 325 7.91 -4.24 -11.31
N GLU A 326 8.28 -5.46 -11.69
CA GLU A 326 7.53 -6.31 -12.62
C GLU A 326 7.18 -7.65 -11.95
N PRO A 327 6.10 -8.31 -12.39
CA PRO A 327 5.68 -9.57 -11.79
C PRO A 327 6.57 -10.74 -12.25
N LEU A 328 6.81 -11.69 -11.34
CA LEU A 328 7.35 -13.01 -11.66
C LEU A 328 6.39 -14.07 -11.13
N THR A 329 5.70 -14.74 -12.04
CA THR A 329 4.77 -15.82 -11.71
C THR A 329 5.32 -17.15 -12.22
N LEU A 330 5.56 -18.10 -11.32
CA LEU A 330 6.04 -19.44 -11.67
C LEU A 330 4.85 -20.33 -12.03
N ARG A 331 4.74 -20.65 -13.32
CA ARG A 331 3.68 -21.46 -13.92
C ARG A 331 4.21 -22.86 -14.26
N PRO A 332 3.34 -23.85 -14.52
CA PRO A 332 3.77 -25.18 -14.95
C PRO A 332 4.67 -25.18 -16.19
N GLU A 333 4.47 -24.21 -17.10
CA GLU A 333 5.28 -23.99 -18.30
C GLU A 333 6.53 -23.14 -18.06
N THR A 334 6.72 -22.61 -16.85
CA THR A 334 7.96 -21.90 -16.50
C THR A 334 9.10 -22.92 -16.40
N ASN A 335 10.18 -22.66 -17.14
CA ASN A 335 11.41 -23.45 -17.06
C ASN A 335 12.10 -23.25 -15.68
N PHE A 336 13.37 -23.64 -15.58
CA PHE A 336 14.17 -23.35 -14.40
C PHE A 336 14.27 -21.84 -14.14
N VAL A 337 13.97 -21.41 -12.92
CA VAL A 337 14.10 -20.01 -12.49
C VAL A 337 15.50 -19.76 -11.96
N ASN A 338 16.27 -18.95 -12.67
CA ASN A 338 17.64 -18.61 -12.27
C ASN A 338 17.62 -17.52 -11.19
N ILE A 339 18.26 -17.81 -10.05
CA ILE A 339 18.52 -16.84 -8.97
C ILE A 339 20.00 -16.44 -9.07
N GLY A 340 20.27 -15.15 -9.22
CA GLY A 340 21.64 -14.63 -9.30
C GLY A 340 22.33 -14.64 -7.94
N GLU A 341 23.34 -15.49 -7.77
CA GLU A 341 24.09 -15.73 -6.51
C GLU A 341 25.26 -14.77 -6.24
N ARG A 342 25.66 -13.94 -7.22
CA ARG A 342 26.95 -13.21 -7.17
C ARG A 342 26.95 -11.97 -6.28
N THR A 343 25.78 -11.54 -5.81
CA THR A 343 25.58 -10.45 -4.85
C THR A 343 25.62 -10.96 -3.41
N ASN A 344 26.64 -11.78 -3.13
CA ASN A 344 26.82 -12.48 -1.87
C ASN A 344 28.24 -12.24 -1.36
N VAL A 345 28.39 -11.59 -0.20
CA VAL A 345 29.70 -11.28 0.38
C VAL A 345 30.49 -12.55 0.70
N THR A 346 29.82 -13.62 1.14
CA THR A 346 30.48 -14.89 1.47
C THR A 346 30.84 -15.72 0.23
N GLY A 347 30.03 -15.62 -0.85
CA GLY A 347 30.14 -16.46 -2.03
C GLY A 347 30.87 -15.85 -3.22
N SER A 348 31.04 -14.52 -3.26
CA SER A 348 31.57 -13.79 -4.43
C SER A 348 32.74 -12.89 -4.04
N PRO A 349 34.00 -13.30 -4.28
CA PRO A 349 35.18 -12.52 -3.91
C PRO A 349 35.21 -11.11 -4.52
N LYS A 350 34.66 -10.95 -5.73
CA LYS A 350 34.56 -9.65 -6.40
C LYS A 350 33.57 -8.73 -5.68
N PHE A 351 32.39 -9.25 -5.31
CA PHE A 351 31.37 -8.49 -4.60
C PHE A 351 31.82 -8.12 -3.19
N ALA A 352 32.39 -9.08 -2.46
CA ALA A 352 32.95 -8.86 -1.13
C ALA A 352 33.96 -7.71 -1.11
N LYS A 353 34.91 -7.69 -2.07
CA LYS A 353 35.91 -6.63 -2.18
C LYS A 353 35.27 -5.24 -2.39
N LEU A 354 34.21 -5.16 -3.18
CA LEU A 354 33.52 -3.90 -3.48
C LEU A 354 32.78 -3.40 -2.25
N ILE A 355 31.98 -4.26 -1.60
CA ILE A 355 31.23 -3.90 -0.39
C ILE A 355 32.18 -3.50 0.76
N LEU A 356 33.25 -4.26 1.00
CA LEU A 356 34.24 -3.94 2.03
C LEU A 356 35.02 -2.64 1.75
N ALA A 357 35.14 -2.25 0.48
CA ALA A 357 35.74 -0.98 0.08
C ALA A 357 34.74 0.19 0.05
N GLY A 358 33.45 -0.06 0.30
CA GLY A 358 32.38 0.94 0.18
C GLY A 358 32.01 1.29 -1.26
N ASP A 359 32.46 0.54 -2.26
CA ASP A 359 32.17 0.73 -3.68
C ASP A 359 30.83 0.08 -4.07
N TYR A 360 29.74 0.73 -3.65
CA TYR A 360 28.39 0.24 -3.94
C TYR A 360 27.99 0.39 -5.41
N GLU A 361 28.56 1.34 -6.16
CA GLU A 361 28.31 1.49 -7.59
C GLU A 361 28.86 0.29 -8.39
N GLY A 362 30.08 -0.13 -8.07
CA GLY A 362 30.65 -1.36 -8.61
C GLY A 362 29.84 -2.60 -8.21
N ALA A 363 29.30 -2.62 -7.00
CA ALA A 363 28.44 -3.70 -6.51
C ALA A 363 27.09 -3.78 -7.27
N LEU A 364 26.46 -2.63 -7.56
CA LEU A 364 25.25 -2.55 -8.40
C LEU A 364 25.50 -3.10 -9.80
N SER A 365 26.68 -2.84 -10.37
CA SER A 365 27.05 -3.37 -11.68
C SER A 365 27.06 -4.90 -11.72
N ILE A 366 27.40 -5.57 -10.59
CA ILE A 366 27.30 -7.04 -10.48
C ILE A 366 25.84 -7.48 -10.48
N ALA A 367 24.97 -6.82 -9.71
CA ALA A 367 23.54 -7.12 -9.70
C ALA A 367 22.91 -6.95 -11.09
N LYS A 368 23.17 -5.81 -11.75
CA LYS A 368 22.70 -5.53 -13.11
C LYS A 368 23.16 -6.59 -14.11
N GLN A 369 24.44 -6.94 -14.10
CA GLN A 369 24.98 -7.96 -15.01
C GLN A 369 24.27 -9.32 -14.84
N GLN A 370 23.87 -9.69 -13.62
CA GLN A 370 23.13 -10.93 -13.41
C GLN A 370 21.75 -10.89 -14.07
N VAL A 371 21.02 -9.78 -13.91
CA VAL A 371 19.70 -9.59 -14.54
C VAL A 371 19.80 -9.57 -16.07
N GLU A 372 20.79 -8.86 -16.61
CA GLU A 372 21.05 -8.81 -18.06
C GLU A 372 21.40 -10.18 -18.65
N ASN A 373 22.07 -11.03 -17.86
CA ASN A 373 22.43 -12.40 -18.25
C ASN A 373 21.34 -13.44 -17.96
N GLY A 374 20.11 -13.00 -17.62
CA GLY A 374 18.95 -13.88 -17.51
C GLY A 374 18.60 -14.36 -16.11
N ALA A 375 19.19 -13.80 -15.05
CA ALA A 375 18.69 -14.00 -13.70
C ALA A 375 17.28 -13.39 -13.57
N GLN A 376 16.32 -14.18 -13.13
CA GLN A 376 14.93 -13.77 -12.93
C GLN A 376 14.67 -13.28 -11.51
N MET A 377 15.63 -13.47 -10.62
CA MET A 377 15.64 -13.02 -9.22
C MET A 377 17.10 -12.84 -8.80
N ILE A 378 17.37 -11.96 -7.85
CA ILE A 378 18.72 -11.73 -7.32
C ILE A 378 18.77 -12.08 -5.84
N ASP A 379 19.76 -12.89 -5.45
CA ASP A 379 20.08 -13.20 -4.05
C ASP A 379 21.01 -12.13 -3.48
N VAL A 380 20.68 -11.56 -2.33
CA VAL A 380 21.48 -10.53 -1.68
C VAL A 380 21.88 -11.01 -0.29
N ASN A 381 23.18 -11.22 -0.07
CA ASN A 381 23.75 -11.59 1.21
C ASN A 381 24.85 -10.61 1.62
N MET A 382 24.72 -10.07 2.83
CA MET A 382 25.65 -9.10 3.45
C MET A 382 26.27 -9.62 4.76
N ASP A 383 26.26 -10.94 4.97
CA ASP A 383 26.81 -11.56 6.16
C ASP A 383 28.35 -11.53 6.11
N GLU A 384 28.96 -10.77 7.01
CA GLU A 384 30.41 -10.69 7.17
C GLU A 384 30.72 -10.16 8.57
N GLY A 385 31.74 -10.71 9.23
CA GLY A 385 32.09 -10.34 10.61
C GLY A 385 32.63 -8.92 10.76
N MET A 386 33.18 -8.35 9.67
CA MET A 386 33.71 -6.99 9.63
C MET A 386 32.68 -5.92 9.20
N LEU A 387 31.47 -6.32 8.80
CA LEU A 387 30.42 -5.40 8.33
C LEU A 387 29.33 -5.21 9.39
N ASP A 388 28.75 -4.01 9.41
CA ASP A 388 27.38 -3.86 9.88
C ASP A 388 26.45 -4.41 8.79
N SER A 389 26.14 -5.71 8.89
CA SER A 389 25.32 -6.42 7.91
C SER A 389 23.92 -5.83 7.75
N GLU A 390 23.34 -5.26 8.82
CA GLU A 390 22.01 -4.64 8.75
C GLU A 390 22.08 -3.35 7.93
N GLN A 391 23.02 -2.47 8.25
CA GLN A 391 23.21 -1.23 7.50
C GLN A 391 23.64 -1.47 6.05
N ALA A 392 24.50 -2.46 5.80
CA ALA A 392 24.94 -2.82 4.44
C ALA A 392 23.78 -3.35 3.59
N MET A 393 22.92 -4.20 4.18
CA MET A 393 21.70 -4.70 3.53
C MET A 393 20.76 -3.55 3.16
N VAL A 394 20.45 -2.66 4.11
CA VAL A 394 19.58 -1.51 3.89
C VAL A 394 20.13 -0.60 2.79
N THR A 395 21.43 -0.28 2.86
CA THR A 395 22.09 0.62 1.90
C THR A 395 22.02 0.05 0.49
N PHE A 396 22.38 -1.22 0.31
CA PHE A 396 22.42 -1.84 -1.01
C PHE A 396 21.02 -2.04 -1.60
N LEU A 397 20.02 -2.42 -0.81
CA LEU A 397 18.66 -2.57 -1.31
C LEU A 397 18.03 -1.23 -1.69
N ASN A 398 18.31 -0.16 -0.94
CA ASN A 398 17.85 1.18 -1.30
C ASN A 398 18.47 1.67 -2.61
N LEU A 399 19.72 1.29 -2.89
CA LEU A 399 20.41 1.54 -4.17
C LEU A 399 19.86 0.67 -5.30
N ILE A 400 19.57 -0.61 -5.05
CA ILE A 400 18.89 -1.46 -6.05
C ILE A 400 17.56 -0.84 -6.44
N ALA A 401 16.79 -0.33 -5.47
CA ALA A 401 15.50 0.31 -5.73
C ALA A 401 15.59 1.57 -6.61
N SER A 402 16.75 2.25 -6.66
CA SER A 402 16.97 3.39 -7.57
C SER A 402 17.40 2.99 -8.98
N GLU A 403 17.69 1.70 -9.24
CA GLU A 403 18.13 1.18 -10.53
C GLU A 403 17.03 0.30 -11.17
N PRO A 404 16.19 0.84 -12.08
CA PRO A 404 15.03 0.11 -12.62
C PRO A 404 15.37 -1.22 -13.30
N ASP A 405 16.53 -1.31 -13.96
CA ASP A 405 17.01 -2.53 -14.62
C ASP A 405 17.21 -3.69 -13.64
N ILE A 406 17.55 -3.36 -12.38
CA ILE A 406 17.75 -4.33 -11.30
C ILE A 406 16.43 -4.51 -10.56
N ALA A 407 15.78 -3.41 -10.17
CA ALA A 407 14.56 -3.40 -9.38
C ALA A 407 13.39 -4.12 -10.04
N ARG A 408 13.40 -4.31 -11.38
CA ARG A 408 12.35 -5.04 -12.10
C ARG A 408 12.16 -6.48 -11.62
N VAL A 409 13.22 -7.18 -11.20
CA VAL A 409 13.14 -8.57 -10.72
C VAL A 409 12.97 -8.64 -9.19
N PRO A 410 12.36 -9.71 -8.64
CA PRO A 410 12.29 -9.90 -7.20
C PRO A 410 13.68 -10.07 -6.57
N ILE A 411 13.76 -9.77 -5.27
CA ILE A 411 14.96 -9.95 -4.46
C ILE A 411 14.76 -11.09 -3.45
N MET A 412 15.76 -11.95 -3.34
CA MET A 412 15.92 -12.93 -2.27
C MET A 412 16.85 -12.34 -1.21
N ILE A 413 16.32 -12.10 -0.01
CA ILE A 413 17.09 -11.59 1.13
C ILE A 413 17.75 -12.79 1.81
N ASP A 414 19.07 -12.87 1.71
CA ASP A 414 19.86 -13.97 2.27
C ASP A 414 20.65 -13.50 3.50
N SER A 415 20.38 -14.14 4.63
CA SER A 415 21.20 -14.00 5.83
C SER A 415 20.94 -15.13 6.83
N SER A 416 21.97 -15.46 7.61
CA SER A 416 21.87 -16.31 8.80
C SER A 416 21.29 -15.58 10.01
N LYS A 417 21.20 -14.24 9.98
CA LYS A 417 20.71 -13.39 11.06
C LYS A 417 19.32 -12.85 10.72
N TRP A 418 18.33 -13.16 11.57
CA TRP A 418 16.97 -12.66 11.39
C TRP A 418 16.88 -11.13 11.32
N SER A 419 17.70 -10.41 12.10
CA SER A 419 17.68 -8.94 12.08
C SER A 419 18.07 -8.35 10.73
N VAL A 420 19.01 -8.97 10.01
CA VAL A 420 19.40 -8.58 8.65
C VAL A 420 18.30 -8.91 7.65
N ILE A 421 17.65 -10.08 7.78
CA ILE A 421 16.47 -10.43 6.97
C ILE A 421 15.36 -9.39 7.14
N GLU A 422 15.05 -9.06 8.39
CA GLU A 422 13.99 -8.11 8.73
C GLU A 422 14.32 -6.69 8.25
N ALA A 423 15.57 -6.25 8.40
CA ALA A 423 16.04 -4.98 7.83
C ALA A 423 15.87 -4.95 6.30
N GLY A 424 16.19 -6.06 5.62
CA GLY A 424 16.00 -6.18 4.17
C GLY A 424 14.54 -6.17 3.73
N LEU A 425 13.66 -6.90 4.44
CA LEU A 425 12.22 -6.92 4.15
C LEU A 425 11.57 -5.54 4.23
N LYS A 426 12.06 -4.69 5.14
CA LYS A 426 11.62 -3.29 5.31
C LYS A 426 12.03 -2.37 4.16
N CYS A 427 12.91 -2.81 3.26
CA CYS A 427 13.33 -2.07 2.06
C CYS A 427 12.64 -2.54 0.77
N LEU A 428 11.97 -3.71 0.78
CA LEU A 428 11.41 -4.29 -0.44
C LEU A 428 9.99 -3.78 -0.73
N GLN A 429 9.83 -2.99 -1.79
CA GLN A 429 8.50 -2.61 -2.30
C GLN A 429 7.73 -3.81 -2.88
N GLY A 430 8.44 -4.73 -3.53
CA GLY A 430 7.88 -5.93 -4.14
C GLY A 430 7.68 -7.10 -3.17
N LYS A 431 7.17 -8.21 -3.70
CA LYS A 431 7.14 -9.51 -3.02
C LYS A 431 8.42 -10.28 -3.33
N GLY A 432 9.38 -10.15 -2.42
CA GLY A 432 10.64 -10.89 -2.42
C GLY A 432 10.55 -12.27 -1.75
N VAL A 433 11.72 -12.88 -1.54
CA VAL A 433 11.88 -14.17 -0.89
C VAL A 433 12.81 -14.03 0.32
N VAL A 434 12.46 -14.68 1.44
CA VAL A 434 13.36 -14.82 2.58
C VAL A 434 14.18 -16.09 2.44
N ASN A 435 15.50 -15.96 2.47
CA ASN A 435 16.47 -17.04 2.50
C ASN A 435 17.30 -16.93 3.79
N SER A 436 16.93 -17.57 4.89
CA SER A 436 15.90 -18.59 5.04
C SER A 436 15.46 -18.67 6.50
N ILE A 437 14.47 -19.53 6.77
CA ILE A 437 14.13 -19.96 8.14
C ILE A 437 14.28 -21.47 8.27
N SER A 438 14.34 -21.97 9.50
CA SER A 438 14.45 -23.41 9.78
C SER A 438 13.94 -23.76 11.18
N LEU A 439 13.86 -25.06 11.49
CA LEU A 439 13.51 -25.57 12.82
C LEU A 439 14.71 -25.66 13.77
N LYS A 440 15.90 -25.19 13.36
CA LYS A 440 17.15 -25.28 14.14
C LYS A 440 17.02 -24.76 15.57
N GLU A 441 16.26 -23.68 15.75
CA GLU A 441 16.05 -23.03 17.05
C GLU A 441 14.69 -23.39 17.68
N GLY A 442 14.06 -24.45 17.20
CA GLY A 442 12.78 -24.93 17.66
C GLY A 442 11.57 -24.33 16.95
N GLU A 443 10.43 -24.96 17.19
CA GLU A 443 9.16 -24.69 16.51
C GLU A 443 8.58 -23.30 16.79
N GLU A 444 8.71 -22.80 18.02
CA GLU A 444 8.15 -21.49 18.39
C GLU A 444 8.86 -20.34 17.65
N LYS A 445 10.18 -20.38 17.55
CA LYS A 445 10.95 -19.37 16.79
C LYS A 445 10.66 -19.47 15.30
N PHE A 446 10.57 -20.68 14.75
CA PHE A 446 10.16 -20.91 13.36
C PHE A 446 8.78 -20.30 13.07
N LYS A 447 7.78 -20.57 13.91
CA LYS A 447 6.42 -20.01 13.76
C LYS A 447 6.41 -18.49 13.91
N GLN A 448 7.18 -17.94 14.84
CA GLN A 448 7.31 -16.49 15.01
C GLN A 448 7.84 -15.84 13.73
N GLN A 449 8.94 -16.34 13.19
CA GLN A 449 9.53 -15.83 11.96
C GLN A 449 8.58 -16.03 10.77
N ALA A 450 7.97 -17.20 10.62
CA ALA A 450 6.99 -17.47 9.56
C ALA A 450 5.78 -16.51 9.60
N ARG A 451 5.27 -16.17 10.80
CA ARG A 451 4.20 -15.17 10.98
C ARG A 451 4.66 -13.77 10.54
N LEU A 452 5.88 -13.38 10.89
CA LEU A 452 6.44 -12.09 10.46
C LEU A 452 6.64 -12.04 8.94
N ILE A 453 7.21 -13.09 8.33
CA ILE A 453 7.36 -13.18 6.87
C ILE A 453 6.00 -13.03 6.17
N ARG A 454 4.97 -13.72 6.68
CA ARG A 454 3.60 -13.60 6.16
C ARG A 454 3.07 -12.17 6.30
N ARG A 455 3.36 -11.49 7.41
CA ARG A 455 2.94 -10.10 7.64
C ARG A 455 3.69 -9.10 6.75
N TYR A 456 4.97 -9.34 6.45
CA TYR A 456 5.74 -8.57 5.46
C TYR A 456 5.34 -8.90 4.00
N GLY A 457 4.65 -10.01 3.79
CA GLY A 457 4.16 -10.43 2.48
C GLY A 457 5.20 -11.08 1.58
N ALA A 458 6.27 -11.67 2.15
CA ALA A 458 7.32 -12.34 1.38
C ALA A 458 7.06 -13.84 1.21
N ALA A 459 7.68 -14.43 0.19
CA ALA A 459 7.85 -15.88 0.11
C ALA A 459 9.02 -16.33 1.00
N VAL A 460 9.20 -17.64 1.20
CA VAL A 460 10.21 -18.17 2.12
C VAL A 460 10.84 -19.45 1.60
N VAL A 461 12.16 -19.54 1.76
CA VAL A 461 12.93 -20.78 1.69
C VAL A 461 12.98 -21.35 3.11
N VAL A 462 12.50 -22.60 3.25
CA VAL A 462 12.61 -23.35 4.51
C VAL A 462 13.73 -24.37 4.36
N MET A 463 14.78 -24.20 5.16
CA MET A 463 15.91 -25.13 5.14
C MET A 463 15.53 -26.45 5.81
N ALA A 464 15.96 -27.56 5.22
CA ALA A 464 15.88 -28.88 5.85
C ALA A 464 16.91 -28.99 6.99
N PHE A 465 16.69 -28.23 8.05
CA PHE A 465 17.52 -28.11 9.24
C PHE A 465 16.60 -28.01 10.47
N ASP A 466 16.79 -28.89 11.44
CA ASP A 466 16.03 -28.91 12.69
C ASP A 466 16.97 -28.91 13.92
N GLU A 467 16.41 -29.12 15.11
CA GLU A 467 17.15 -29.12 16.37
C GLU A 467 18.25 -30.21 16.42
N ARG A 468 18.19 -31.22 15.54
CA ARG A 468 19.19 -32.29 15.41
C ARG A 468 20.30 -31.97 14.42
N GLY A 469 20.23 -30.84 13.71
CA GLY A 469 21.20 -30.45 12.70
C GLY A 469 20.63 -30.42 11.27
N GLN A 470 21.54 -30.34 10.30
CA GLN A 470 21.20 -30.38 8.89
C GLN A 470 20.72 -31.78 8.48
N ALA A 471 19.65 -31.86 7.68
CA ALA A 471 19.16 -33.10 7.12
C ALA A 471 20.05 -33.58 5.96
N ASP A 472 20.96 -34.50 6.26
CA ASP A 472 21.94 -35.05 5.33
C ASP A 472 21.44 -36.27 4.55
N THR A 473 20.46 -37.03 5.07
CA THR A 473 19.81 -38.16 4.37
C THR A 473 18.49 -37.78 3.68
N PHE A 474 18.05 -38.61 2.73
CA PHE A 474 16.78 -38.42 2.02
C PHE A 474 15.58 -38.46 2.96
N GLU A 475 15.55 -39.43 3.87
CA GLU A 475 14.47 -39.62 4.85
C GLU A 475 14.39 -38.45 5.82
N ARG A 476 15.54 -37.94 6.28
CA ARG A 476 15.59 -36.76 7.16
C ARG A 476 15.11 -35.51 6.45
N ARG A 477 15.43 -35.33 5.16
CA ARG A 477 14.93 -34.19 4.38
C ARG A 477 13.40 -34.22 4.29
N ILE A 478 12.81 -35.39 4.06
CA ILE A 478 11.34 -35.55 4.05
C ILE A 478 10.76 -35.22 5.42
N GLU A 479 11.29 -35.80 6.50
CA GLU A 479 10.79 -35.60 7.88
C GLU A 479 10.77 -34.11 8.26
N VAL A 480 11.88 -33.39 8.02
CA VAL A 480 11.98 -31.97 8.39
C VAL A 480 11.08 -31.10 7.53
N CYS A 481 11.03 -31.34 6.21
CA CYS A 481 10.16 -30.58 5.31
C CYS A 481 8.67 -30.82 5.62
N GLU A 482 8.28 -32.06 5.91
CA GLU A 482 6.90 -32.39 6.28
C GLU A 482 6.50 -31.74 7.61
N ARG A 483 7.39 -31.79 8.62
CA ARG A 483 7.17 -31.11 9.90
C ARG A 483 7.03 -29.60 9.73
N SER A 484 7.81 -28.99 8.83
CA SER A 484 7.77 -27.55 8.58
C SER A 484 6.53 -27.11 7.80
N TYR A 485 5.96 -28.00 6.98
CA TYR A 485 4.77 -27.73 6.17
C TYR A 485 3.46 -27.80 6.97
N ARG A 486 3.40 -28.73 7.94
CA ARG A 486 2.26 -28.88 8.86
C ARG A 486 2.22 -27.76 9.89
#